data_AF-A0A929TEZ7-F1
#
_entry.id   AF-A0A929TEZ7-F1
#
_cell.length_a   1.000
_cell.length_b   1.000
_cell.length_c   1.000
_cell.angle_alpha   90.00
_cell.angle_beta   90.00
_cell.angle_gamma   90.00
#
_symmetry.space_group_name_H-M   'P 1'
#
loop_
_entity.id
_entity.type
_entity.pdbx_description
1 polymer ?
#
loop_
_entity_poly.entity_id
_entity_poly.type
_entity_poly.pdbx_seq_one_letter_code
_entity_poly.pdbx_strand_id
1 'polypeptide(L)'
;MVGKRGKDIILKRNDLILFLVLIGAALVLSLVLYGKESRGGIVVVQVDGKKTASYPLDQDRDVMIRVPGGGYNHLMIRNGECYLTGANCPDQLCVKQGKISKDGQSIICLPHRLVITVRKGEKSGVDTVAQ
;
A
#
# COMPACT_ATOMS: atom_id res chain seq x y z
N MET A 1 18.84 3.62 -51.47
CA MET A 1 17.45 3.99 -51.79
C MET A 1 16.52 3.52 -50.67
N VAL A 2 16.12 4.39 -49.73
CA VAL A 2 14.87 4.25 -48.95
C VAL A 2 14.43 5.67 -48.58
N GLY A 3 13.55 6.26 -49.40
CA GLY A 3 12.91 7.53 -49.09
C GLY A 3 11.80 7.32 -48.06
N LYS A 4 12.00 7.80 -46.83
CA LYS A 4 10.90 7.92 -45.85
C LYS A 4 10.07 9.14 -46.21
N ARG A 5 8.95 8.90 -46.90
CA ARG A 5 7.90 9.88 -47.16
C ARG A 5 7.40 10.46 -45.84
N GLY A 6 7.68 11.74 -45.59
CA GLY A 6 6.94 12.53 -44.61
C GLY A 6 5.48 12.56 -45.04
N LYS A 7 4.59 11.98 -44.23
CA LYS A 7 3.15 12.20 -44.38
C LYS A 7 2.85 13.49 -43.64
N ASP A 8 2.56 14.55 -44.38
CA ASP A 8 2.06 15.79 -43.80
C ASP A 8 0.67 15.50 -43.20
N ILE A 9 0.62 15.43 -41.86
CA ILE A 9 -0.61 15.13 -41.13
C ILE A 9 -1.40 16.44 -41.08
N ILE A 10 -2.36 16.61 -41.99
CA ILE A 10 -3.30 17.74 -41.96
C ILE A 10 -4.30 17.47 -40.83
N LEU A 11 -3.95 17.88 -39.60
CA LEU A 11 -4.80 17.81 -38.42
C LEU A 11 -5.92 18.85 -38.54
N LYS A 12 -7.16 18.41 -38.78
CA LYS A 12 -8.32 19.30 -38.69
C LYS A 12 -8.61 19.61 -37.21
N ARG A 13 -9.24 20.75 -36.95
CA ARG A 13 -9.62 21.18 -35.58
C ARG A 13 -10.39 20.10 -34.82
N ASN A 14 -11.23 19.33 -35.53
CA ASN A 14 -11.97 18.21 -34.97
C ASN A 14 -11.10 17.00 -34.66
N ASP A 15 -10.06 16.73 -35.45
CA ASP A 15 -9.11 15.63 -35.18
C ASP A 15 -8.30 15.94 -33.91
N LEU A 16 -7.96 17.21 -33.67
CA LEU A 16 -7.28 17.63 -32.46
C LEU A 16 -8.17 17.46 -31.21
N ILE A 17 -9.46 17.80 -31.32
CA ILE A 17 -10.43 17.59 -30.24
C ILE A 17 -10.58 16.09 -29.96
N LEU A 18 -10.68 15.26 -31.00
CA LEU A 18 -10.79 13.81 -30.87
C LEU A 18 -9.56 13.23 -30.14
N PHE A 19 -8.37 13.70 -30.50
CA PHE A 19 -7.11 13.25 -29.89
C PHE A 19 -7.03 13.62 -28.40
N LEU A 20 -7.43 14.84 -28.04
CA LEU A 20 -7.45 15.29 -26.64
C LEU A 20 -8.45 14.50 -25.79
N VAL A 21 -9.64 14.20 -26.33
CA VAL A 21 -10.65 13.38 -25.64
C VAL A 21 -10.13 11.95 -25.44
N LEU A 22 -9.50 11.36 -26.44
CA LEU A 22 -8.90 10.02 -26.35
C LEU A 22 -7.79 9.96 -25.29
N ILE A 23 -6.89 10.96 -25.26
CA ILE A 23 -5.85 11.05 -24.23
C ILE A 23 -6.48 11.22 -22.85
N GLY A 24 -7.45 12.12 -22.70
CA GLY A 24 -8.16 12.36 -21.44
C GLY A 24 -8.84 11.09 -20.92
N ALA A 25 -9.56 10.37 -21.79
CA ALA A 25 -10.21 9.11 -21.45
C ALA A 25 -9.20 8.03 -21.05
N ALA A 26 -8.07 7.91 -21.75
CA ALA A 26 -7.00 6.97 -21.41
C ALA A 26 -6.35 7.32 -20.06
N LEU A 27 -6.18 8.60 -19.74
CA LEU A 27 -5.65 9.07 -18.46
C LEU A 27 -6.60 8.76 -17.30
N VAL A 28 -7.89 9.04 -17.47
CA VAL A 28 -8.93 8.70 -16.48
C VAL A 28 -9.02 7.19 -16.28
N LEU A 29 -9.04 6.42 -17.36
CA LEU A 29 -9.05 4.96 -17.30
C LEU A 29 -7.81 4.41 -16.60
N SER A 30 -6.63 4.96 -16.88
CA SER A 30 -5.37 4.60 -16.21
C SER A 30 -5.45 4.90 -14.70
N LEU A 31 -5.95 6.06 -14.31
CA LEU A 31 -6.14 6.41 -12.90
C LEU A 31 -7.11 5.47 -12.18
N VAL A 32 -8.19 5.04 -12.85
CA VAL A 32 -9.18 4.12 -12.27
C VAL A 32 -8.63 2.70 -12.18
N LEU A 33 -7.90 2.23 -13.21
CA LEU A 33 -7.37 0.87 -13.26
C LEU A 33 -6.11 0.68 -12.41
N TYR A 34 -5.19 1.64 -12.42
CA TYR A 34 -3.91 1.56 -11.70
C TYR A 34 -3.90 2.31 -10.36
N GLY A 35 -4.84 3.24 -10.14
CA GLY A 35 -4.98 3.93 -8.84
C GLY A 35 -5.54 3.03 -7.74
N LYS A 36 -6.03 1.84 -8.11
CA LYS A 36 -6.56 0.83 -7.22
C LYS A 36 -5.65 -0.40 -7.18
N GLU A 37 -4.37 -0.21 -6.85
CA GLU A 37 -3.59 -1.29 -6.26
C GLU A 37 -4.21 -1.61 -4.89
N SER A 38 -5.32 -2.34 -4.89
CA SER A 38 -5.77 -3.11 -3.73
C SER A 38 -4.74 -4.22 -3.53
N ARG A 39 -3.61 -3.82 -2.93
CA ARG A 39 -2.59 -4.70 -2.38
C ARG A 39 -3.29 -5.50 -1.30
N GLY A 40 -3.82 -6.67 -1.68
CA GLY A 40 -4.42 -7.65 -0.78
C GLY A 40 -3.37 -8.16 0.19
N GLY A 41 -3.00 -7.30 1.14
CA GLY A 41 -1.99 -7.51 2.16
C GLY A 41 -2.63 -7.41 3.53
N ILE A 42 -2.04 -8.10 4.49
CA ILE A 42 -2.43 -8.02 5.89
C ILE A 42 -1.28 -7.41 6.69
N VAL A 43 -1.62 -6.48 7.56
CA VAL A 43 -0.74 -5.94 8.60
C VAL A 43 -0.88 -6.85 9.81
N VAL A 44 0.17 -7.58 10.13
CA VAL A 44 0.24 -8.46 11.30
C VAL A 44 0.92 -7.70 12.43
N VAL A 45 0.25 -7.62 13.58
CA VAL A 45 0.77 -6.97 14.79
C VAL A 45 1.16 -8.04 15.80
N GLN A 46 2.40 -8.01 16.25
CA GLN A 46 2.96 -8.93 17.24
C GLN A 46 3.53 -8.19 18.43
N VAL A 47 3.18 -8.63 19.63
CA VAL A 47 3.74 -8.14 20.90
C VAL A 47 4.36 -9.34 21.61
N ASP A 48 5.60 -9.19 22.08
CA ASP A 48 6.36 -10.29 22.71
C ASP A 48 6.43 -11.55 21.81
N GLY A 49 6.54 -11.34 20.49
CA GLY A 49 6.60 -12.42 19.49
C GLY A 49 5.28 -13.16 19.24
N LYS A 50 4.20 -12.81 19.94
CA LYS A 50 2.87 -13.41 19.74
C LYS A 50 2.01 -12.50 18.87
N LYS A 51 1.31 -13.09 17.89
CA LYS A 51 0.35 -12.37 17.04
C LYS A 51 -0.85 -11.94 17.91
N THR A 52 -1.02 -10.63 18.05
CA THR A 52 -2.11 -10.03 18.84
C THR A 52 -3.24 -9.55 17.93
N ALA A 53 -2.92 -9.08 16.73
CA ALA A 53 -3.92 -8.60 15.77
C ALA A 53 -3.47 -8.77 14.31
N SER A 54 -4.44 -8.67 13.40
CA SER A 54 -4.24 -8.63 11.96
C SER A 54 -5.25 -7.69 11.34
N TYR A 55 -4.79 -6.81 10.45
CA TYR A 55 -5.65 -5.84 9.77
C TYR A 55 -5.44 -5.90 8.26
N PRO A 56 -6.49 -5.81 7.43
CA PRO A 56 -6.32 -5.62 6.00
C PRO A 56 -5.59 -4.29 5.73
N LEU A 57 -4.59 -4.31 4.85
CA LEU A 57 -3.81 -3.13 4.48
C LEU A 57 -4.62 -2.15 3.61
N ASP A 58 -5.65 -2.66 2.92
CA ASP A 58 -6.55 -1.91 2.06
C ASP A 58 -7.71 -1.24 2.81
N GLN A 59 -7.78 -1.39 4.14
CA GLN A 59 -8.78 -0.75 4.99
C GLN A 59 -8.12 0.27 5.90
N ASP A 60 -8.56 1.52 5.79
CA ASP A 60 -8.10 2.60 6.65
C ASP A 60 -8.42 2.30 8.13
N ARG A 61 -7.42 2.44 9.00
CA ARG A 61 -7.55 2.23 10.45
C ARG A 61 -6.63 3.14 11.25
N ASP A 62 -7.10 3.45 12.44
CA ASP A 62 -6.37 4.13 13.50
C ASP A 62 -6.46 3.25 14.75
N VAL A 63 -5.32 2.76 15.25
CA VAL A 63 -5.26 1.78 16.34
C VAL A 63 -4.21 2.18 17.36
N MET A 64 -4.62 2.27 18.62
CA MET A 64 -3.69 2.42 19.74
C MET A 64 -3.33 1.04 20.32
N ILE A 65 -2.09 0.61 20.10
CA ILE A 65 -1.54 -0.63 20.65
C ILE A 65 -0.95 -0.32 22.02
N ARG A 66 -1.52 -0.94 23.06
CA ARG A 66 -1.01 -0.84 24.45
C ARG A 66 -0.21 -2.10 24.79
N VAL A 67 0.96 -1.93 25.37
CA VAL A 67 1.83 -3.02 25.83
C VAL A 67 1.98 -2.98 27.36
N PRO A 68 2.39 -4.10 28.00
CA PRO A 68 2.65 -4.12 29.44
C PRO A 68 3.62 -3.01 29.87
N GLY A 69 3.44 -2.49 31.10
CA GLY A 69 4.29 -1.41 31.63
C GLY A 69 3.91 0.00 31.15
N GLY A 70 2.74 0.18 30.54
CA GLY A 70 2.22 1.49 30.12
C GLY A 70 2.80 2.01 28.80
N GLY A 71 3.53 1.16 28.07
CA GLY A 71 4.01 1.47 26.71
C GLY A 71 2.85 1.53 25.71
N TYR A 72 2.97 2.37 24.70
CA TYR A 72 2.03 2.43 23.58
C TYR A 72 2.72 2.73 22.24
N ASN A 73 2.06 2.29 21.16
CA ASN A 73 2.34 2.68 19.79
C ASN A 73 1.02 2.99 19.08
N HIS A 74 0.98 4.08 18.34
CA HIS A 74 -0.18 4.53 17.57
C HIS A 74 0.01 4.13 16.11
N LEU A 75 -0.71 3.09 15.71
CA LEU A 75 -0.70 2.51 14.38
C LEU A 75 -1.73 3.19 13.47
N MET A 76 -1.26 3.63 12.31
CA MET A 76 -2.09 4.16 11.24
C MET A 76 -1.96 3.28 10.01
N ILE A 77 -3.10 2.87 9.45
CA ILE A 77 -3.20 2.21 8.16
C ILE A 77 -4.04 3.14 7.29
N ARG A 78 -3.48 3.65 6.19
CA ARG A 78 -4.21 4.50 5.23
C ARG A 78 -3.67 4.32 3.82
N ASN A 79 -4.55 4.34 2.83
CA ASN A 79 -4.19 4.30 1.41
C ASN A 79 -3.27 3.12 1.03
N GLY A 80 -3.45 1.94 1.64
CA GLY A 80 -2.61 0.78 1.36
C GLY A 80 -1.20 0.85 1.99
N GLU A 81 -1.00 1.74 2.96
CA GLU A 81 0.25 1.93 3.70
C GLU A 81 0.01 1.83 5.20
N CYS A 82 1.02 1.36 5.93
CA CYS A 82 1.02 1.18 7.38
C CYS A 82 2.22 1.91 7.99
N TYR A 83 2.00 2.66 9.08
CA TYR A 83 3.05 3.40 9.79
C TYR A 83 2.64 3.68 11.24
N LEU A 84 3.62 4.08 12.07
CA LEU A 84 3.36 4.57 13.42
C LEU A 84 3.36 6.09 13.43
N THR A 85 2.29 6.70 13.94
CA THR A 85 2.16 8.16 14.14
C THR A 85 2.71 8.62 15.47
N GLY A 86 2.86 7.72 16.44
CA GLY A 86 3.41 8.05 17.76
C GLY A 86 3.72 6.81 18.59
N ALA A 87 4.57 6.99 19.59
CA ALA A 87 4.89 5.99 20.61
C ALA A 87 5.41 6.72 21.87
N ASN A 88 5.46 6.07 23.03
CA ASN A 88 6.19 6.59 24.20
C ASN A 88 7.54 5.88 24.44
N CYS A 89 8.10 5.20 23.43
CA CYS A 89 9.45 4.65 23.53
C CYS A 89 10.50 5.78 23.48
N PRO A 90 11.64 5.66 24.19
CA PRO A 90 12.60 6.76 24.30
C PRO A 90 13.30 7.11 22.97
N ASP A 91 13.50 6.14 22.10
CA ASP A 91 14.28 6.30 20.87
C ASP A 91 13.47 6.84 19.67
N GLN A 92 12.14 6.68 19.71
CA GLN A 92 11.20 7.00 18.63
C GLN A 92 11.58 6.43 17.25
N LEU A 93 12.43 5.39 17.19
CA LEU A 93 12.93 4.86 15.92
C LEU A 93 11.81 4.26 15.07
N CYS A 94 10.85 3.60 15.72
CA CYS A 94 9.70 2.99 15.06
C CYS A 94 8.78 4.01 14.37
N VAL A 95 8.67 5.24 14.91
CA VAL A 95 7.93 6.35 14.30
C VAL A 95 8.72 6.93 13.13
N LYS A 96 10.03 7.10 13.31
CA LYS A 96 10.94 7.63 12.27
C LYS A 96 11.11 6.70 11.06
N GLN A 97 10.87 5.40 11.24
CA GLN A 97 10.97 4.41 10.16
C GLN A 97 10.00 4.69 9.00
N GLY A 98 8.88 5.36 9.27
CA GLY A 98 7.94 5.78 8.24
C GLY A 98 7.05 4.65 7.74
N LYS A 99 6.67 4.73 6.46
CA LYS A 99 5.60 3.92 5.89
C LYS A 99 6.09 2.62 5.26
N ILE A 100 5.34 1.55 5.51
CA ILE A 100 5.54 0.23 4.90
C ILE A 100 4.26 -0.20 4.17
N SER A 101 4.42 -0.90 3.06
CA SER A 101 3.29 -1.36 2.23
C SER A 101 3.58 -2.63 1.43
N LYS A 102 4.86 -3.04 1.35
CA LYS A 102 5.29 -4.22 0.61
C LYS A 102 5.40 -5.42 1.54
N ASP A 103 5.13 -6.58 0.98
CA ASP A 103 5.31 -7.87 1.65
C ASP A 103 6.72 -8.02 2.23
N GLY A 104 6.81 -8.48 3.48
CA GLY A 104 8.06 -8.65 4.20
C GLY A 104 8.60 -7.39 4.86
N GLN A 105 8.08 -6.20 4.55
CA GLN A 105 8.45 -5.00 5.29
C GLN A 105 7.89 -5.03 6.72
N SER A 106 8.68 -4.53 7.66
CA SER A 106 8.31 -4.53 9.08
C SER A 106 8.74 -3.25 9.80
N ILE A 107 7.91 -2.76 10.72
CA ILE A 107 8.25 -1.74 11.69
C ILE A 107 8.49 -2.41 13.04
N ILE A 108 9.60 -2.07 13.70
CA ILE A 108 10.02 -2.70 14.96
C ILE A 108 10.17 -1.63 16.04
N CYS A 109 9.51 -1.83 17.18
CA CYS A 109 9.76 -1.05 18.40
C CYS A 109 10.34 -1.98 19.45
N LEU A 110 11.67 -1.97 19.56
CA LEU A 110 12.41 -2.87 20.46
C LEU A 110 12.03 -2.67 21.94
N PRO A 111 11.94 -1.44 22.48
CA PRO A 111 11.57 -1.24 23.90
C PRO A 111 10.19 -1.81 24.25
N HIS A 112 9.23 -1.76 23.32
CA HIS A 112 7.88 -2.30 23.50
C HIS A 112 7.72 -3.72 22.97
N ARG A 113 8.79 -4.33 22.45
CA ARG A 113 8.80 -5.68 21.85
C ARG A 113 7.68 -5.87 20.82
N LEU A 114 7.40 -4.80 20.08
CA LEU A 114 6.35 -4.72 19.07
C LEU A 114 6.98 -4.91 17.69
N VAL A 115 6.37 -5.79 16.90
CA VAL A 115 6.69 -6.00 15.48
C VAL A 115 5.41 -5.87 14.68
N ILE A 116 5.42 -4.98 13.69
CA ILE A 116 4.33 -4.81 12.73
C ILE A 116 4.88 -5.23 11.38
N THR A 117 4.26 -6.20 10.72
CA THR A 117 4.74 -6.74 9.44
C THR A 117 3.64 -6.73 8.40
N VAL A 118 3.96 -6.29 7.18
CA VAL A 118 3.09 -6.46 6.03
C VAL A 118 3.32 -7.85 5.43
N ARG A 119 2.26 -8.62 5.27
CA ARG A 119 2.25 -9.90 4.54
C ARG A 119 1.32 -9.82 3.35
N LYS A 120 1.58 -10.54 2.27
CA LYS A 120 0.53 -10.82 1.27
C LYS A 120 -0.59 -11.56 1.97
N GLY A 121 -1.81 -11.06 1.84
CA GLY A 121 -3.01 -11.82 2.17
C GLY A 121 -3.08 -12.98 1.19
N GLU A 122 -3.16 -14.19 1.71
CA GLU A 122 -3.60 -15.32 0.90
C GLU A 122 -4.99 -14.95 0.39
N LYS A 123 -5.14 -14.85 -0.94
CA LYS A 123 -6.47 -14.99 -1.52
C LYS A 123 -6.94 -16.36 -1.02
N SER A 124 -8.03 -16.41 -0.29
CA SER A 124 -8.81 -17.63 -0.06
C SER A 124 -9.28 -18.16 -1.40
N GLY A 125 -8.35 -18.76 -2.15
CA GLY A 125 -8.57 -19.47 -3.38
C GLY A 125 -8.42 -20.94 -3.05
N VAL A 126 -9.55 -21.56 -2.76
CA VAL A 126 -9.85 -22.99 -2.92
C VAL A 126 -8.60 -23.89 -2.88
N ASP A 127 -8.34 -24.46 -1.71
CA ASP A 127 -7.61 -25.73 -1.62
C ASP A 127 -8.34 -26.74 -2.50
N THR A 128 -7.90 -26.88 -3.75
CA THR A 128 -8.17 -28.07 -4.54
C THR A 128 -7.19 -29.10 -4.03
N VAL A 129 -7.57 -29.79 -2.95
CA VAL A 129 -6.96 -31.07 -2.60
C VAL A 129 -7.37 -32.02 -3.73
N ALA A 130 -6.50 -32.17 -4.73
CA ALA A 130 -6.59 -33.29 -5.65
C ALA A 130 -5.92 -34.47 -4.95
N GLN A 131 -6.74 -35.42 -4.52
CA GLN A 131 -6.32 -36.77 -4.17
C GLN A 131 -7.23 -37.77 -4.87
#